data_AF-A0A7S2JW13-F1
#
_entry.id   AF-A0A7S2JW13-F1
#
_cell.length_a   1.000
_cell.length_b   1.000
_cell.length_c   1.000
_cell.angle_alpha   90.00
_cell.angle_beta   90.00
_cell.angle_gamma   90.00
#
_symmetry.space_group_name_H-M   'P 1'
#
loop_
_entity.id
_entity.type
_entity.pdbx_description
1 polymer ?
#
loop_
_entity_poly.entity_id
_entity_poly.type
_entity_poly.pdbx_seq_one_letter_code
_entity_poly.pdbx_strand_id
1 'polypeptide(L)'
;GAPPSAASPYPAPPDMTGAGQMNPFAVGGSAPSSAPHMYAGGSSAGHCGGMQPMHGQPQAPDQSAILRDFEYSNSPAHFVRSTISRLPNSVSSKQKCNVPLGIILQPLAPLPPDMEEVPSINFASVGTIIRCKSCRTYINPFVHWEANGRRWRCNICGESQATPESYINSLDETGKRVDRYQRPELCKGAVEYIAPG
;
A
#
# COMPACT_ATOMS: atom_id res chain seq x y z
N GLY A 1 -24.38 28.87 35.43
CA GLY A 1 -24.83 29.30 34.10
C GLY A 1 -23.94 28.65 33.07
N ALA A 2 -24.51 27.80 32.22
CA ALA A 2 -23.81 27.16 31.11
C ALA A 2 -23.72 28.13 29.91
N PRO A 3 -22.67 28.06 29.07
CA PRO A 3 -22.59 28.90 27.87
C PRO A 3 -23.55 28.39 26.76
N PRO A 4 -24.02 29.28 25.87
CA PRO A 4 -24.99 28.95 24.84
C PRO A 4 -24.38 28.13 23.68
N SER A 5 -25.16 27.15 23.21
CA SER A 5 -24.87 26.29 22.07
C SER A 5 -25.02 27.06 20.75
N ALA A 6 -23.98 27.11 19.93
CA ALA A 6 -24.03 27.66 18.58
C ALA A 6 -24.46 26.57 17.58
N ALA A 7 -25.57 26.81 16.88
CA ALA A 7 -26.12 25.93 15.85
C ALA A 7 -25.24 25.95 14.58
N SER A 8 -24.99 24.76 14.03
CA SER A 8 -24.21 24.56 12.79
C SER A 8 -25.14 24.60 11.56
N PRO A 9 -24.76 25.25 10.44
CA PRO A 9 -25.66 25.54 9.30
C PRO A 9 -25.71 24.47 8.20
N TYR A 10 -25.40 23.19 8.49
CA TYR A 10 -25.37 22.14 7.47
C TYR A 10 -26.48 21.09 7.67
N PRO A 11 -27.17 20.65 6.60
CA PRO A 11 -28.18 19.60 6.70
C PRO A 11 -27.54 18.25 7.03
N ALA A 12 -28.20 17.49 7.92
CA ALA A 12 -27.78 16.15 8.32
C ALA A 12 -27.94 15.14 7.15
N PRO A 13 -27.00 14.19 6.98
CA PRO A 13 -27.14 13.12 6.00
C PRO A 13 -28.20 12.08 6.43
N PRO A 14 -28.90 11.43 5.48
CA PRO A 14 -29.94 10.45 5.79
C PRO A 14 -29.37 9.17 6.40
N ASP A 15 -30.13 8.63 7.34
CA ASP A 15 -29.89 7.41 8.11
C ASP A 15 -30.03 6.17 7.20
N MET A 16 -28.94 5.44 6.96
CA MET A 16 -28.92 4.19 6.20
C MET A 16 -28.54 3.05 7.15
N THR A 17 -29.54 2.53 7.83
CA THR A 17 -29.45 1.30 8.62
C THR A 17 -29.62 0.08 7.70
N GLY A 18 -28.61 -0.79 7.69
CA GLY A 18 -28.75 -2.20 7.33
C GLY A 18 -28.32 -2.63 5.92
N ALA A 19 -27.10 -3.17 5.82
CA ALA A 19 -26.81 -4.37 5.00
C ALA A 19 -25.34 -4.82 5.17
N GLY A 20 -25.17 -6.03 5.71
CA GLY A 20 -24.16 -7.02 5.33
C GLY A 20 -22.66 -6.65 5.35
N GLN A 21 -21.96 -7.05 6.42
CA GLN A 21 -20.51 -7.24 6.39
C GLN A 21 -20.13 -8.29 5.34
N MET A 22 -19.40 -7.88 4.30
CA MET A 22 -18.74 -8.79 3.37
C MET A 22 -17.25 -8.83 3.71
N ASN A 23 -16.82 -9.98 4.23
CA ASN A 23 -15.45 -10.25 4.64
C ASN A 23 -14.69 -10.85 3.44
N PRO A 24 -13.62 -10.23 2.88
CA PRO A 24 -13.03 -10.65 1.62
C PRO A 24 -12.05 -11.84 1.71
N PHE A 25 -12.14 -12.69 2.75
CA PHE A 25 -11.16 -13.76 3.00
C PHE A 25 -11.75 -15.17 3.21
N ALA A 26 -12.94 -15.47 2.65
CA ALA A 26 -13.49 -16.83 2.68
C ALA A 26 -13.14 -17.60 1.39
N VAL A 27 -11.99 -18.27 1.36
CA VAL A 27 -11.70 -19.31 0.36
C VAL A 27 -12.26 -20.63 0.90
N GLY A 28 -13.52 -20.92 0.56
CA GLY A 28 -14.16 -22.20 0.80
C GLY A 28 -13.87 -23.15 -0.37
N GLY A 29 -13.15 -24.23 -0.10
CA GLY A 29 -12.94 -25.31 -1.06
C GLY A 29 -14.21 -26.13 -1.28
N SER A 30 -14.46 -26.47 -2.53
CA SER A 30 -15.38 -27.54 -2.92
C SER A 30 -14.90 -28.14 -4.24
N ALA A 31 -14.50 -29.40 -4.16
CA ALA A 31 -14.19 -30.26 -5.31
C ALA A 31 -15.47 -30.58 -6.10
N PRO A 32 -15.42 -30.70 -7.44
CA PRO A 32 -16.46 -31.40 -8.17
C PRO A 32 -16.08 -32.86 -8.38
N SER A 33 -16.92 -33.74 -7.84
CA SER A 33 -17.06 -35.12 -8.28
C SER A 33 -17.94 -35.14 -9.52
N SER A 34 -17.51 -35.78 -10.61
CA SER A 34 -18.40 -36.25 -11.68
C SER A 34 -17.77 -37.46 -12.37
N ALA A 35 -18.54 -38.55 -12.38
CA ALA A 35 -18.17 -39.88 -12.87
C ALA A 35 -17.96 -39.94 -14.41
N PRO A 36 -17.34 -41.01 -14.95
CA PRO A 36 -16.95 -41.10 -16.35
C PRO A 36 -18.11 -41.61 -17.22
N HIS A 37 -18.30 -41.02 -18.40
CA HIS A 37 -19.10 -41.61 -19.46
C HIS A 37 -18.21 -41.86 -20.68
N MET A 38 -17.88 -43.13 -20.89
CA MET A 38 -17.27 -43.66 -22.10
C MET A 38 -18.31 -43.66 -23.23
N TYR A 39 -17.97 -43.10 -24.39
CA TYR A 39 -18.37 -43.67 -25.68
C TYR A 39 -17.24 -43.42 -26.69
N ALA A 40 -16.68 -44.53 -27.17
CA ALA A 40 -15.70 -44.58 -28.24
C ALA A 40 -16.41 -44.45 -29.60
N GLY A 41 -15.76 -43.78 -30.55
CA GLY A 41 -16.13 -43.87 -31.96
C GLY A 41 -15.48 -42.80 -32.83
N GLY A 42 -14.67 -43.24 -33.81
CA GLY A 42 -14.50 -42.51 -35.07
C GLY A 42 -13.08 -42.03 -35.37
N SER A 43 -12.38 -42.79 -36.20
CA SER A 43 -11.04 -42.55 -36.72
C SER A 43 -10.96 -41.38 -37.74
N SER A 44 -9.73 -40.87 -37.86
CA SER A 44 -9.02 -40.49 -39.09
C SER A 44 -8.82 -39.02 -39.44
N ALA A 45 -7.55 -38.77 -39.81
CA ALA A 45 -7.02 -37.76 -40.73
C ALA A 45 -6.77 -36.33 -40.21
N GLY A 46 -5.52 -35.89 -40.38
CA GLY A 46 -5.19 -34.46 -40.43
C GLY A 46 -4.00 -34.03 -39.59
N HIS A 47 -2.81 -34.56 -39.87
CA HIS A 47 -1.57 -33.90 -39.47
C HIS A 47 -1.43 -32.62 -40.31
N CYS A 48 -1.69 -31.45 -39.72
CA CYS A 48 -1.23 -30.18 -40.27
C CYS A 48 -0.51 -29.39 -39.17
N GLY A 49 0.79 -29.16 -39.39
CA GLY A 49 1.63 -28.37 -38.51
C GLY A 49 1.18 -26.91 -38.52
N GLY A 50 0.66 -26.45 -37.40
CA GLY A 50 0.53 -25.04 -37.09
C GLY A 50 1.58 -24.69 -36.03
N MET A 51 2.60 -23.90 -36.39
CA MET A 51 3.41 -23.20 -35.40
C MET A 51 2.48 -22.30 -34.59
N GLN A 52 2.18 -22.67 -33.35
CA GLN A 52 1.51 -21.78 -32.42
C GLN A 52 2.48 -20.63 -32.09
N PRO A 53 2.07 -19.36 -32.19
CA PRO A 53 2.87 -18.26 -31.68
C PRO A 53 3.01 -18.43 -30.16
N MET A 54 4.26 -18.45 -29.68
CA MET A 54 4.60 -18.40 -28.26
C MET A 54 3.98 -17.15 -27.64
N HIS A 55 2.72 -17.25 -27.18
CA HIS A 55 2.16 -16.32 -26.22
C HIS A 55 2.97 -16.51 -24.95
N GLY A 56 3.95 -15.63 -24.73
CA GLY A 56 4.62 -15.52 -23.44
C GLY A 56 3.53 -15.35 -22.39
N GLN A 57 3.33 -16.35 -21.55
CA GLN A 57 2.47 -16.21 -20.39
C GLN A 57 2.93 -14.98 -19.61
N PRO A 58 2.02 -14.11 -19.14
CA PRO A 58 2.39 -13.05 -18.22
C PRO A 58 3.14 -13.70 -17.06
N GLN A 59 4.44 -13.46 -16.96
CA GLN A 59 5.22 -13.96 -15.84
C GLN A 59 4.63 -13.29 -14.60
N ALA A 60 4.16 -14.11 -13.66
CA ALA A 60 3.73 -13.60 -12.36
C ALA A 60 4.87 -12.74 -11.79
N PRO A 61 4.55 -11.60 -11.15
CA PRO A 61 5.57 -10.68 -10.67
C PRO A 61 6.53 -11.42 -9.74
N ASP A 62 7.83 -11.24 -9.99
CA ASP A 62 8.88 -11.88 -9.20
C ASP A 62 8.71 -11.51 -7.72
N GLN A 63 8.38 -12.50 -6.89
CA GLN A 63 8.22 -12.30 -5.45
C GLN A 63 9.47 -11.68 -4.82
N SER A 64 10.66 -11.97 -5.35
CA SER A 64 11.90 -11.42 -4.83
C SER A 64 11.99 -9.90 -5.05
N ALA A 65 11.50 -9.41 -6.19
CA ALA A 65 11.46 -7.99 -6.51
C ALA A 65 10.48 -7.25 -5.58
N ILE A 66 9.31 -7.82 -5.32
CA ILE A 66 8.32 -7.25 -4.40
C ILE A 66 8.91 -7.11 -2.99
N LEU A 67 9.57 -8.16 -2.49
CA LEU A 67 10.17 -8.14 -1.15
C LEU A 67 11.26 -7.06 -1.04
N ARG A 68 12.13 -6.94 -2.06
CA ARG A 68 13.15 -5.89 -2.10
C ARG A 68 12.53 -4.49 -2.08
N ASP A 69 11.48 -4.26 -2.85
CA ASP A 69 10.75 -2.99 -2.86
C ASP A 69 10.21 -2.61 -1.47
N PHE A 70 9.69 -3.59 -0.73
CA PHE A 70 9.27 -3.39 0.65
C PHE A 70 10.43 -3.09 1.58
N GLU A 71 11.58 -3.73 1.42
CA GLU A 71 12.77 -3.46 2.23
C GLU A 71 13.25 -2.01 2.05
N TYR A 72 13.30 -1.51 0.80
CA TYR A 72 13.68 -0.11 0.54
C TYR A 72 12.64 0.90 1.03
N SER A 73 11.36 0.54 0.98
CA SER A 73 10.26 1.41 1.41
C SER A 73 10.09 1.46 2.93
N ASN A 74 10.65 0.51 3.67
CA ASN A 74 10.64 0.49 5.14
C ASN A 74 11.84 1.23 5.72
N SER A 75 11.67 1.74 6.94
CA SER A 75 12.78 2.36 7.66
C SER A 75 13.86 1.28 7.93
N PRO A 76 15.15 1.58 7.65
CA PRO A 76 16.24 0.69 8.00
C PRO A 76 16.21 0.29 9.48
N ALA A 77 16.50 -0.98 9.76
CA ALA A 77 16.57 -1.50 11.13
C ALA A 77 17.62 -0.80 12.00
N HIS A 78 18.51 0.00 11.40
CA HIS A 78 19.43 0.88 12.10
C HIS A 78 18.73 2.01 12.87
N PHE A 79 17.63 2.55 12.31
CA PHE A 79 16.87 3.65 12.93
C PHE A 79 15.68 3.15 13.76
N VAL A 80 15.03 2.07 13.32
CA VAL A 80 13.78 1.58 13.91
C VAL A 80 13.80 0.07 14.03
N ARG A 81 13.60 -0.47 15.24
CA ARG A 81 13.41 -1.91 15.47
C ARG A 81 12.18 -2.16 16.32
N SER A 82 11.37 -3.14 15.94
CA SER A 82 10.23 -3.59 16.73
C SER A 82 10.53 -4.90 17.45
N THR A 83 9.85 -5.16 18.56
CA THR A 83 9.95 -6.44 19.29
C THR A 83 9.48 -7.63 18.47
N ILE A 84 8.52 -7.43 17.57
CA ILE A 84 8.03 -8.42 16.61
C ILE A 84 7.91 -7.79 15.22
N SER A 85 8.17 -8.58 14.17
CA SER A 85 8.03 -8.15 12.78
C SER A 85 6.62 -8.32 12.21
N ARG A 86 5.75 -9.04 12.93
CA ARG A 86 4.37 -9.31 12.52
C ARG A 86 3.42 -9.15 13.70
N LEU A 87 2.51 -8.19 13.60
CA LEU A 87 1.50 -7.97 14.62
C LEU A 87 0.47 -9.11 14.60
N PRO A 88 -0.01 -9.56 15.78
CA PRO A 88 -1.18 -10.41 15.87
C PRO A 88 -2.38 -9.73 15.20
N ASN A 89 -3.05 -10.43 14.29
CA ASN A 89 -4.18 -9.90 13.51
C ASN A 89 -5.55 -10.15 14.18
N SER A 90 -5.58 -10.74 15.37
CA SER A 90 -6.80 -11.02 16.13
C SER A 90 -6.57 -10.79 17.62
N VAL A 91 -7.67 -10.50 18.34
CA VAL A 91 -7.64 -10.32 19.80
C VAL A 91 -7.16 -11.59 20.51
N SER A 92 -7.61 -12.76 20.04
CA SER A 92 -7.22 -14.05 20.63
C SER A 92 -5.73 -14.34 20.44
N SER A 93 -5.17 -14.08 19.26
CA SER A 93 -3.73 -14.20 19.01
C SER A 93 -2.94 -13.20 19.85
N LYS A 94 -3.43 -11.96 20.01
CA LYS A 94 -2.78 -10.94 20.85
C LYS A 94 -2.74 -11.37 22.32
N GLN A 95 -3.84 -11.89 22.87
CA GLN A 95 -3.92 -12.36 24.26
C GLN A 95 -2.99 -13.55 24.54
N LYS A 96 -2.77 -14.42 23.55
CA LYS A 96 -1.88 -15.58 23.67
C LYS A 96 -0.41 -15.26 23.43
N CYS A 97 -0.13 -14.19 22.67
CA CYS A 97 1.21 -13.88 22.19
C CYS A 97 2.20 -13.68 23.34
N ASN A 98 1.77 -13.09 24.48
CA ASN A 98 2.61 -12.84 25.66
C ASN A 98 3.97 -12.18 25.34
N VAL A 99 4.10 -11.53 24.17
CA VAL A 99 5.27 -10.75 23.78
C VAL A 99 4.96 -9.28 24.00
N PRO A 100 5.81 -8.52 24.73
CA PRO A 100 5.64 -7.08 24.84
C PRO A 100 5.77 -6.43 23.46
N LEU A 101 4.82 -5.57 23.10
CA LEU A 101 4.89 -4.76 21.89
C LEU A 101 5.69 -3.50 22.19
N GLY A 102 6.84 -3.36 21.54
CA GLY A 102 7.71 -2.22 21.71
C GLY A 102 8.43 -1.87 20.42
N ILE A 103 8.88 -0.61 20.34
CA ILE A 103 9.68 -0.09 19.24
C ILE A 103 10.86 0.68 19.85
N ILE A 104 12.06 0.37 19.37
CA ILE A 104 13.28 1.13 19.64
C ILE A 104 13.46 2.10 18.47
N LEU A 105 13.58 3.39 18.80
CA LEU A 105 13.77 4.46 17.84
C LEU A 105 15.12 5.13 18.12
N GLN A 106 15.97 5.20 17.10
CA GLN A 106 17.21 5.97 17.11
C GLN A 106 17.26 6.82 15.84
N PRO A 107 16.45 7.90 15.74
CA PRO A 107 16.29 8.64 14.48
C PRO A 107 17.60 9.26 13.96
N LEU A 108 18.51 9.63 14.87
CA LEU A 108 19.79 10.25 14.56
C LEU A 108 20.97 9.30 14.85
N ALA A 109 20.75 7.98 14.71
CA ALA A 109 21.83 7.02 14.85
C ALA A 109 22.94 7.30 13.81
N PRO A 110 24.23 7.33 14.21
CA PRO A 110 25.33 7.51 13.27
C PRO A 110 25.28 6.45 12.17
N LEU A 111 25.38 6.87 10.91
CA LEU A 111 25.30 5.97 9.77
C LEU A 111 26.52 5.03 9.71
N PRO A 112 26.33 3.71 9.53
CA PRO A 112 27.40 2.78 9.20
C PRO A 112 28.04 3.11 7.85
N PRO A 113 29.33 2.77 7.62
CA PRO A 113 30.02 3.07 6.35
C PRO A 113 29.41 2.41 5.11
N ASP A 114 28.66 1.33 5.28
CA ASP A 114 27.99 0.55 4.23
C ASP A 114 26.55 1.02 3.94
N MET A 115 26.03 1.97 4.73
CA MET A 115 24.67 2.46 4.61
C MET A 115 24.60 3.74 3.77
N GLU A 116 23.62 3.83 2.87
CA GLU A 116 23.34 5.03 2.08
C GLU A 116 22.93 6.20 2.98
N GLU A 117 23.37 7.41 2.63
CA GLU A 117 22.95 8.63 3.31
C GLU A 117 21.43 8.83 3.22
N VAL A 118 20.85 9.41 4.27
CA VAL A 118 19.42 9.72 4.27
C VAL A 118 19.18 10.90 3.31
N PRO A 119 18.35 10.73 2.27
CA PRO A 119 18.17 11.79 1.27
C PRO A 119 17.39 12.97 1.84
N SER A 120 17.90 14.17 1.60
CA SER A 120 17.20 15.42 1.91
C SER A 120 16.30 15.85 0.76
N ILE A 121 15.05 16.21 1.06
CA ILE A 121 14.02 16.53 0.09
C ILE A 121 13.58 17.98 0.27
N ASN A 122 13.70 18.74 -0.82
CA ASN A 122 13.27 20.12 -0.89
C ASN A 122 11.91 20.25 -1.59
N PHE A 123 10.89 20.67 -0.85
CA PHE A 123 9.55 20.92 -1.40
C PHE A 123 9.34 22.33 -1.96
N ALA A 124 10.41 23.14 -2.12
CA ALA A 124 10.30 24.51 -2.62
C ALA A 124 9.56 24.61 -3.97
N SER A 125 9.82 23.70 -4.91
CA SER A 125 9.12 23.68 -6.22
C SER A 125 7.65 23.25 -6.13
N VAL A 126 7.30 22.49 -5.09
CA VAL A 126 5.92 22.06 -4.81
C VAL A 126 5.17 23.11 -3.97
N GLY A 127 5.91 23.96 -3.26
CA GLY A 127 5.42 25.04 -2.40
C GLY A 127 5.23 24.63 -0.94
N THR A 128 4.86 23.38 -0.66
CA THR A 128 4.71 22.90 0.73
C THR A 128 4.95 21.41 0.87
N ILE A 129 5.41 20.99 2.05
CA ILE A 129 5.57 19.58 2.39
C ILE A 129 4.19 18.90 2.43
N ILE A 130 4.03 17.85 1.64
CA ILE A 130 2.77 17.11 1.53
C ILE A 130 2.52 16.30 2.80
N ARG A 131 1.42 16.61 3.47
CA ARG A 131 0.95 15.93 4.68
C ARG A 131 -0.54 15.66 4.60
N CYS A 132 -0.99 14.62 5.29
CA CYS A 132 -2.40 14.37 5.48
C CYS A 132 -3.02 15.54 6.27
N LYS A 133 -4.11 16.13 5.75
CA LYS A 133 -4.79 17.23 6.45
C LYS A 133 -5.41 16.80 7.77
N SER A 134 -5.83 15.53 7.88
CA SER A 134 -6.46 14.97 9.07
C SER A 134 -5.43 14.55 10.13
N CYS A 135 -4.60 13.54 9.85
CA CYS A 135 -3.67 12.98 10.85
C CYS A 135 -2.25 13.56 10.82
N ARG A 136 -1.95 14.52 9.93
CA ARG A 136 -0.64 15.19 9.80
C ARG A 136 0.53 14.30 9.35
N THR A 137 0.30 13.01 9.09
CA THR A 137 1.30 12.09 8.52
C THR A 137 1.87 12.64 7.20
N TYR A 138 3.18 12.60 7.06
CA TYR A 138 3.88 12.94 5.81
C TYR A 138 3.51 11.98 4.67
N ILE A 139 3.59 12.47 3.43
CA ILE A 139 3.56 11.58 2.26
C ILE A 139 4.66 10.52 2.42
N ASN A 140 4.36 9.28 2.05
CA ASN A 140 5.25 8.14 2.23
C ASN A 140 4.94 7.05 1.17
N PRO A 141 5.80 6.03 1.00
CA PRO A 141 5.65 5.01 -0.04
C PRO A 141 4.35 4.18 0.02
N PHE A 142 3.68 4.15 1.18
CA PHE A 142 2.53 3.27 1.43
C PHE A 142 1.18 3.94 1.17
N VAL A 143 1.14 5.21 0.78
CA VAL A 143 -0.11 5.85 0.36
C VAL A 143 -0.71 5.15 -0.86
N HIS A 144 -2.03 5.20 -0.98
CA HIS A 144 -2.71 4.66 -2.15
C HIS A 144 -3.10 5.80 -3.09
N TRP A 145 -2.65 5.74 -4.34
CA TRP A 145 -2.94 6.78 -5.33
C TRP A 145 -4.29 6.53 -6.00
N GLU A 146 -5.01 7.62 -6.27
CA GLU A 146 -6.36 7.60 -6.82
C GLU A 146 -6.47 8.61 -7.97
N ALA A 147 -7.47 8.43 -8.85
CA ALA A 147 -7.79 9.39 -9.92
C ALA A 147 -6.56 9.81 -10.77
N ASN A 148 -5.77 8.82 -11.21
CA ASN A 148 -4.53 9.02 -11.96
C ASN A 148 -3.57 10.04 -11.30
N GLY A 149 -3.36 9.90 -9.99
CA GLY A 149 -2.43 10.73 -9.20
C GLY A 149 -3.01 12.07 -8.72
N ARG A 150 -4.23 12.43 -9.11
CA ARG A 150 -4.91 13.67 -8.66
C ARG A 150 -5.33 13.61 -7.19
N ARG A 151 -5.44 12.40 -6.63
CA ARG A 151 -5.77 12.18 -5.22
C ARG A 151 -4.88 11.08 -4.63
N TRP A 152 -4.76 11.09 -3.31
CA TRP A 152 -4.10 10.04 -2.57
C TRP A 152 -4.81 9.76 -1.25
N ARG A 153 -4.86 8.50 -0.85
CA ARG A 153 -5.43 8.03 0.41
C ARG A 153 -4.32 7.77 1.41
N CYS A 154 -4.44 8.36 2.59
CA CYS A 154 -3.49 8.17 3.67
C CYS A 154 -3.52 6.72 4.19
N ASN A 155 -2.35 6.08 4.29
CA ASN A 155 -2.19 4.72 4.81
C ASN A 155 -2.38 4.61 6.34
N ILE A 156 -2.40 5.74 7.05
CA ILE A 156 -2.56 5.76 8.52
C ILE A 156 -4.04 5.95 8.91
N CYS A 157 -4.70 6.97 8.35
CA CYS A 157 -6.09 7.30 8.73
C CYS A 157 -7.14 6.99 7.66
N GLY A 158 -6.74 6.56 6.45
CA GLY A 158 -7.66 6.19 5.37
C GLY A 158 -8.32 7.36 4.63
N GLU A 159 -8.06 8.60 5.03
CA GLU A 159 -8.66 9.80 4.42
C GLU A 159 -8.07 10.10 3.03
N SER A 160 -8.93 10.41 2.06
CA SER A 160 -8.53 10.78 0.70
C SER A 160 -8.27 12.29 0.60
N GLN A 161 -7.11 12.65 0.05
CA GLN A 161 -6.58 14.01 -0.04
C GLN A 161 -6.40 14.40 -1.50
N ALA A 162 -6.55 15.69 -1.81
CA ALA A 162 -6.19 16.22 -3.12
C ALA A 162 -4.66 16.36 -3.23
N THR A 163 -4.11 15.96 -4.38
CA THR A 163 -2.69 16.15 -4.72
C THR A 163 -2.49 17.58 -5.24
N PRO A 164 -1.53 18.36 -4.74
CA PRO A 164 -1.21 19.66 -5.32
C PRO A 164 -0.81 19.53 -6.78
N GLU A 165 -1.19 20.51 -7.61
CA GLU A 165 -1.04 20.44 -9.07
C GLU A 165 0.42 20.22 -9.50
N SER A 166 1.36 20.91 -8.87
CA SER A 166 2.80 20.77 -9.07
C SER A 166 3.38 19.40 -8.67
N TYR A 167 2.60 18.57 -7.99
CA TYR A 167 3.02 17.25 -7.49
C TYR A 167 2.28 16.08 -8.16
N ILE A 168 1.31 16.34 -9.05
CA ILE A 168 0.57 15.30 -9.77
C ILE A 168 1.50 14.58 -10.75
N ASN A 169 1.39 13.26 -10.80
CA ASN A 169 1.99 12.43 -11.84
C ASN A 169 1.11 11.22 -12.15
N SER A 170 1.22 10.65 -13.35
CA SER A 170 0.40 9.52 -13.78
C SER A 170 0.72 8.24 -12.99
N LEU A 171 -0.23 7.32 -12.98
CA LEU A 171 -0.06 6.00 -12.40
C LEU A 171 0.31 4.97 -13.47
N ASP A 172 1.07 3.96 -13.07
CA ASP A 172 1.28 2.75 -13.83
C ASP A 172 0.08 1.78 -13.71
N GLU A 173 0.18 0.64 -14.39
CA GLU A 173 -0.84 -0.41 -14.38
C GLU A 173 -1.08 -1.03 -12.99
N THR A 174 -0.14 -0.85 -12.05
CA THR A 174 -0.23 -1.34 -10.67
C THR A 174 -0.81 -0.30 -9.70
N GLY A 175 -1.20 0.87 -10.21
CA GLY A 175 -1.72 1.98 -9.40
C GLY A 175 -0.65 2.71 -8.59
N LYS A 176 0.62 2.55 -8.94
CA LYS A 176 1.75 3.29 -8.35
C LYS A 176 2.13 4.45 -9.26
N ARG A 177 2.75 5.49 -8.71
CA ARG A 177 3.23 6.62 -9.51
C ARG A 177 4.41 6.22 -10.39
N VAL A 178 4.40 6.65 -11.66
CA VAL A 178 5.47 6.36 -12.63
C VAL A 178 6.83 6.94 -12.22
N ASP A 179 6.83 8.05 -11.48
CA ASP A 179 8.04 8.71 -11.00
C ASP A 179 8.43 8.30 -9.58
N ARG A 180 7.82 7.25 -8.99
CA ARG A 180 8.05 6.87 -7.58
C ARG A 180 9.51 6.66 -7.24
N TYR A 181 10.31 6.09 -8.14
CA TYR A 181 11.73 5.81 -7.89
C TYR A 181 12.63 7.04 -8.04
N GLN A 182 12.12 8.11 -8.66
CA GLN A 182 12.81 9.40 -8.78
C GLN A 182 12.53 10.31 -7.57
N ARG A 183 11.61 9.89 -6.69
CA ARG A 183 11.13 10.67 -5.54
C ARG A 183 11.39 9.90 -4.25
N PRO A 184 12.44 10.22 -3.49
CA PRO A 184 12.80 9.48 -2.28
C PRO A 184 11.64 9.37 -1.27
N GLU A 185 10.77 10.38 -1.16
CA GLU A 185 9.58 10.36 -0.31
C GLU A 185 8.53 9.31 -0.71
N LEU A 186 8.62 8.74 -1.92
CA LEU A 186 7.71 7.73 -2.46
C LEU A 186 8.33 6.33 -2.57
N CYS A 187 9.64 6.18 -2.30
CA CYS A 187 10.33 4.90 -2.43
C CYS A 187 11.29 4.54 -1.28
N LYS A 188 11.68 5.49 -0.42
CA LYS A 188 12.57 5.26 0.72
C LYS A 188 11.80 5.33 2.05
N GLY A 189 12.18 4.48 3.00
CA GLY A 189 11.58 4.49 4.35
C GLY A 189 12.19 5.49 5.34
N ALA A 190 13.28 6.16 4.98
CA ALA A 190 13.89 7.24 5.75
C ALA A 190 14.28 8.37 4.80
N VAL A 191 13.82 9.59 5.11
CA VAL A 191 14.08 10.82 4.34
C VAL A 191 14.09 12.02 5.29
N GLU A 192 14.78 13.09 4.92
CA GLU A 192 14.73 14.36 5.64
C GLU A 192 14.00 15.41 4.81
N TYR A 193 13.04 16.12 5.41
CA TYR A 193 12.37 17.23 4.73
C TYR A 193 13.03 18.54 5.14
N ILE A 194 13.41 19.36 4.16
CA ILE A 194 13.85 20.73 4.43
C ILE A 194 12.63 21.53 4.90
N ALA A 195 12.69 22.02 6.14
CA ALA A 195 11.64 22.85 6.69
C ALA A 195 11.52 24.16 5.89
N PRO A 196 10.30 24.62 5.55
CA PRO A 196 10.11 25.98 5.08
C PRO A 196 10.49 26.92 6.22
N GLY A 197 11.49 27.77 5.98
CA GLY A 197 11.91 28.82 6.92
C GLY A 197 10.86 29.89 7.13
#